data_AF-A0A965XTY9-F1
#
_entry.id   AF-A0A965XTY9-F1
#
_cell.length_a   1.000
_cell.length_b   1.000
_cell.length_c   1.000
_cell.angle_alpha   90.00
_cell.angle_beta   90.00
_cell.angle_gamma   90.00
#
_symmetry.space_group_name_H-M   'P 1'
#
loop_
_entity.id
_entity.type
_entity.pdbx_description
1 polymer ?
#
loop_
_entity_poly.entity_id
_entity_poly.type
_entity_poly.pdbx_seq_one_letter_code
_entity_poly.pdbx_strand_id
1 'polypeptide(L)'
;MRLSYPANIKIIQVPCTGRVDIIHLLSALEDGADGVYVAGCLEGECHYLEGNYKARRKVAYVKKVLTELKIEPERVAMYNLSSAQGARFAEIANEMVERIRDLGPTPVR
;
A
#
# COMPACT_ATOMS: atom_id res chain seq x y z
N MET A 1 13.39 10.87 16.39
CA MET A 1 14.22 10.37 15.27
C MET A 1 13.89 11.17 14.02
N ARG A 2 14.89 11.59 13.23
CA ARG A 2 14.68 12.14 11.88
C ARG A 2 15.00 11.03 10.89
N LEU A 3 13.97 10.32 10.44
CA LEU A 3 14.09 9.24 9.47
C LEU A 3 13.88 9.78 8.06
N SER A 4 14.70 9.32 7.12
CA SER A 4 14.55 9.63 5.70
C SER A 4 13.94 8.43 4.98
N TYR A 5 13.08 8.71 4.02
CA TYR A 5 12.55 7.74 3.05
C TYR A 5 12.41 8.44 1.69
N PRO A 6 12.22 7.70 0.59
CA PRO A 6 12.23 8.29 -0.75
C PRO A 6 11.13 9.35 -0.94
N ALA A 7 11.49 10.49 -1.51
CA ALA A 7 10.60 11.65 -1.64
C ALA A 7 9.48 11.48 -2.68
N ASN A 8 9.51 10.43 -3.49
CA ASN A 8 8.48 10.11 -4.48
C ASN A 8 7.23 9.44 -3.87
N ILE A 9 7.24 9.15 -2.57
CA ILE A 9 6.06 8.63 -1.86
C ILE A 9 5.12 9.79 -1.51
N LYS A 10 3.87 9.67 -1.95
CA LYS A 10 2.78 10.59 -1.59
C LYS A 10 1.82 9.92 -0.60
N ILE A 11 1.70 10.49 0.59
CA ILE A 11 0.86 9.93 1.66
C ILE A 11 -0.53 10.54 1.60
N ILE A 12 -1.55 9.68 1.54
CA ILE A 12 -2.96 10.08 1.69
C ILE A 12 -3.44 9.58 3.05
N GLN A 13 -3.79 10.51 3.93
CA GLN A 13 -4.27 10.18 5.26
C GLN A 13 -5.77 9.85 5.22
N VAL A 14 -6.12 8.75 5.87
CA VAL A 14 -7.51 8.33 6.10
C VAL A 14 -7.69 7.99 7.58
N PRO A 15 -8.88 8.14 8.15
CA PRO A 15 -9.11 7.81 9.56
C PRO A 15 -8.88 6.33 9.88
N CYS A 16 -9.08 5.44 8.90
CA CYS A 16 -8.85 4.01 9.03
C CYS A 16 -8.57 3.39 7.66
N THR A 17 -7.72 2.35 7.60
CA THR A 17 -7.52 1.55 6.38
C THR A 17 -8.80 0.87 5.91
N GLY A 18 -9.78 0.64 6.78
CA GLY A 18 -11.11 0.14 6.39
C GLY A 18 -11.86 1.07 5.44
N ARG A 19 -11.50 2.36 5.39
CA ARG A 19 -12.04 3.34 4.43
C ARG A 19 -11.48 3.16 3.02
N VAL A 20 -10.29 2.58 2.89
CA VAL A 20 -9.68 2.28 1.60
C VAL A 20 -10.55 1.25 0.88
N ASP A 21 -10.82 1.53 -0.38
CA ASP A 21 -11.60 0.67 -1.26
C ASP A 21 -10.78 0.25 -2.47
N ILE A 22 -11.19 -0.83 -3.13
CA ILE A 22 -10.58 -1.38 -4.34
C ILE A 22 -10.43 -0.30 -5.40
N ILE A 23 -11.47 0.53 -5.60
CA ILE A 23 -11.45 1.63 -6.58
C ILE A 23 -10.29 2.60 -6.33
N HIS A 24 -9.95 2.91 -5.06
CA HIS A 24 -8.86 3.82 -4.75
C HIS A 24 -7.50 3.24 -5.16
N LEU A 25 -7.31 1.93 -5.02
CA LEU A 25 -6.07 1.25 -5.39
C LEU A 25 -5.93 1.16 -6.91
N LEU A 26 -7.01 0.79 -7.60
CA LEU A 26 -7.02 0.67 -9.06
C LEU A 26 -6.89 2.03 -9.74
N SER A 27 -7.65 3.05 -9.31
CA SER A 27 -7.57 4.39 -9.88
C SER A 27 -6.20 5.02 -9.68
N ALA A 28 -5.54 4.78 -8.54
CA ALA A 28 -4.18 5.28 -8.35
C ALA A 28 -3.18 4.67 -9.37
N LEU A 29 -3.31 3.38 -9.68
CA LEU A 29 -2.49 2.75 -10.72
C LEU A 29 -2.84 3.28 -12.12
N GLU A 30 -4.14 3.47 -12.40
CA GLU A 30 -4.65 4.04 -13.65
C GLU A 30 -4.17 5.48 -13.90
N ASP A 31 -4.10 6.28 -12.84
CA ASP A 31 -3.62 7.66 -12.88
C ASP A 31 -2.09 7.76 -13.10
N GLY A 32 -1.39 6.62 -13.11
CA GLY A 32 0.04 6.51 -13.39
C GLY A 32 0.92 6.30 -12.17
N ALA A 33 0.37 5.85 -11.03
CA ALA A 33 1.22 5.40 -9.93
C ALA A 33 1.88 4.06 -10.30
N ASP A 34 3.21 3.98 -10.14
CA ASP A 34 3.95 2.75 -10.39
C ASP A 34 3.70 1.67 -9.32
N GLY A 35 3.27 2.09 -8.12
CA GLY A 35 2.86 1.23 -7.04
C GLY A 35 2.08 1.96 -5.95
N VAL A 36 1.25 1.20 -5.22
CA VAL A 36 0.36 1.70 -4.18
C VAL A 36 0.41 0.77 -2.98
N TYR A 37 0.55 1.29 -1.76
CA TYR A 37 0.45 0.45 -0.57
C TYR A 37 -0.48 1.05 0.48
N VAL A 38 -1.09 0.17 1.26
CA VAL A 38 -1.94 0.53 2.38
C VAL A 38 -1.18 0.25 3.67
N ALA A 39 -1.09 1.25 4.54
CA ALA A 39 -0.44 1.17 5.83
C ALA A 39 -1.49 1.29 6.95
N GLY A 40 -1.62 0.28 7.81
CA GLY A 40 -2.64 0.25 8.87
C GLY A 40 -2.15 -0.30 10.20
N CYS A 41 -3.03 -0.29 11.20
CA CYS A 41 -2.76 -0.84 12.52
C CYS A 41 -2.37 -2.33 12.46
N LEU A 42 -1.61 -2.79 13.44
CA LEU A 42 -1.34 -4.22 13.66
C LEU A 42 -2.64 -5.03 13.72
N GLU A 43 -2.59 -6.26 13.20
CA GLU A 43 -3.71 -7.18 13.31
C GLU A 43 -4.01 -7.45 14.80
N GLY A 44 -5.28 -7.42 15.18
CA GLY A 44 -5.73 -7.47 16.58
C GLY A 44 -5.73 -6.12 17.31
N GLU A 45 -5.05 -5.09 16.80
CA GLU A 45 -4.96 -3.76 17.41
C GLU A 45 -5.69 -2.67 16.62
N CYS A 46 -6.68 -3.06 15.80
CA CYS A 46 -7.41 -2.09 15.01
C CYS A 46 -8.31 -1.23 15.90
N HIS A 47 -8.12 0.09 15.87
CA HIS A 47 -8.97 1.04 16.61
C HIS A 47 -10.46 0.90 16.23
N TYR A 48 -10.75 0.56 14.98
CA TYR A 48 -12.11 0.34 14.47
C TYR A 48 -12.45 -1.15 14.32
N LEU A 49 -11.90 -1.99 15.20
CA LEU A 49 -12.13 -3.43 15.32
C LEU A 49 -11.60 -4.28 14.17
N GLU A 50 -12.12 -4.09 12.95
CA GLU A 50 -11.85 -4.98 11.81
C GLU A 50 -11.41 -4.26 10.53
N GLY A 51 -11.18 -2.94 10.60
CA GLY A 51 -10.86 -2.12 9.43
C GLY A 51 -9.64 -2.62 8.66
N ASN A 52 -8.58 -3.02 9.36
CA ASN A 52 -7.36 -3.56 8.75
C ASN A 52 -7.58 -4.94 8.09
N TYR A 53 -8.39 -5.83 8.68
CA TYR A 53 -8.72 -7.12 8.07
C TYR A 53 -9.55 -6.94 6.78
N LYS A 54 -10.48 -5.97 6.76
CA LYS A 54 -11.22 -5.61 5.55
C LYS A 54 -10.26 -5.07 4.47
N ALA A 55 -9.35 -4.17 4.84
CA ALA A 55 -8.33 -3.64 3.93
C ALA A 55 -7.43 -4.73 3.35
N ARG A 56 -6.95 -5.67 4.17
CA ARG A 56 -6.13 -6.81 3.71
C ARG A 56 -6.86 -7.66 2.68
N ARG A 57 -8.14 -7.95 2.88
CA ARG A 57 -8.97 -8.69 1.91
C ARG A 57 -9.12 -7.92 0.59
N LYS A 58 -9.34 -6.61 0.64
CA LYS A 58 -9.43 -5.75 -0.54
C LYS A 58 -8.10 -5.71 -1.32
N VAL A 59 -6.97 -5.55 -0.63
CA VAL A 59 -5.64 -5.60 -1.24
C VAL A 59 -5.38 -6.96 -1.89
N ALA A 60 -5.70 -8.06 -1.21
CA ALA A 60 -5.54 -9.41 -1.77
C ALA A 60 -6.43 -9.62 -3.01
N TYR A 61 -7.64 -9.05 -3.03
CA TYR A 61 -8.50 -9.07 -4.20
C TYR A 61 -7.90 -8.27 -5.36
N VAL A 62 -7.42 -7.05 -5.11
CA VAL A 62 -6.74 -6.23 -6.14
C VAL A 62 -5.55 -6.96 -6.74
N LYS A 63 -4.72 -7.62 -5.93
CA LYS A 63 -3.61 -8.44 -6.44
C LYS A 63 -4.08 -9.50 -7.45
N LYS A 64 -5.18 -10.19 -7.17
CA LYS A 64 -5.76 -11.17 -8.11
C LYS A 64 -6.20 -10.52 -9.41
N VAL A 65 -6.89 -9.38 -9.32
CA VAL A 65 -7.31 -8.61 -10.50
C VAL A 65 -6.10 -8.20 -11.34
N LEU A 66 -5.03 -7.69 -10.73
CA LEU A 66 -3.81 -7.32 -11.45
C LEU A 66 -3.18 -8.53 -12.15
N THR A 67 -3.12 -9.68 -11.49
CA THR A 67 -2.62 -10.93 -12.10
C THR A 67 -3.45 -11.34 -13.32
N GLU A 68 -4.78 -11.24 -13.24
CA GLU A 68 -5.69 -11.53 -14.37
C GLU A 68 -5.47 -10.55 -15.54
N LEU A 69 -5.16 -9.30 -15.24
CA LEU A 69 -4.81 -8.25 -16.22
C LEU A 69 -3.36 -8.34 -16.72
N LYS A 70 -2.59 -9.34 -16.28
CA LYS A 70 -1.15 -9.49 -16.58
C LYS A 70 -0.30 -8.28 -16.13
N ILE A 71 -0.73 -7.62 -15.06
CA ILE A 71 0.01 -6.57 -14.35
C ILE A 71 0.61 -7.19 -13.10
N GLU A 72 1.81 -6.75 -12.71
CA GLU A 72 2.51 -7.32 -11.57
C GLU A 72 1.76 -7.03 -10.25
N PRO A 73 1.27 -8.06 -9.53
CA PRO A 73 0.53 -7.88 -8.28
C PRO A 73 1.39 -7.28 -7.14
N GLU A 74 2.71 -7.33 -7.28
CA GLU A 74 3.70 -6.70 -6.42
C GLU A 74 3.57 -5.16 -6.37
N ARG A 75 2.90 -4.57 -7.36
CA ARG A 75 2.60 -3.13 -7.39
C ARG A 75 1.63 -2.69 -6.30
N VAL A 76 0.93 -3.61 -5.66
CA VAL A 76 0.04 -3.31 -4.53
C VAL A 76 0.46 -4.05 -3.27
N ALA A 77 0.45 -3.39 -2.11
CA ALA A 77 0.80 -4.04 -0.85
C ALA A 77 -0.06 -3.56 0.33
N MET A 78 -0.13 -4.39 1.38
CA MET A 78 -0.65 -4.02 2.69
C MET A 78 0.46 -4.23 3.71
N TYR A 79 0.67 -3.22 4.55
CA TYR A 79 1.59 -3.27 5.66
C TYR A 79 0.86 -2.91 6.95
N ASN A 80 1.19 -3.65 8.01
CA ASN A 80 0.66 -3.42 9.33
C ASN A 80 1.78 -2.94 10.25
N LEU A 81 1.54 -1.83 10.95
CA LEU A 81 2.49 -1.23 11.88
C LEU A 81 1.75 -0.50 13.01
N SER A 82 2.41 -0.37 14.16
CA SER A 82 1.94 0.47 15.26
C SER A 82 2.40 1.91 15.10
N SER A 83 1.80 2.83 15.86
CA SER A 83 2.17 4.25 15.88
C SER A 83 3.60 4.52 16.36
N ALA A 84 4.18 3.58 17.13
CA ALA A 84 5.55 3.69 17.63
C ALA A 84 6.61 3.22 16.62
N GLN A 85 6.20 2.54 15.53
CA GLN A 85 7.11 1.89 14.58
C GLN A 85 7.56 2.83 13.43
N GLY A 86 8.05 4.02 13.78
CA GLY A 86 8.54 4.99 12.79
C GLY A 86 9.68 4.47 11.92
N ALA A 87 10.63 3.72 12.51
CA ALA A 87 11.72 3.08 11.75
C ALA A 87 11.19 2.10 10.70
N ARG A 88 10.22 1.26 11.10
CA ARG A 88 9.58 0.29 10.20
C ARG A 88 8.84 0.97 9.06
N PHE A 89 8.20 2.12 9.30
CA PHE A 89 7.58 2.89 8.24
C PHE A 89 8.60 3.33 7.17
N ALA A 90 9.76 3.81 7.59
CA ALA A 90 10.84 4.18 6.66
C ALA A 90 11.39 2.96 5.90
N GLU A 91 11.54 1.81 6.56
CA GLU A 91 11.92 0.56 5.90
C GLU A 91 10.92 0.14 4.83
N ILE A 92 9.62 0.11 5.16
CA ILE A 92 8.54 -0.24 4.23
C ILE A 92 8.53 0.70 3.02
N ALA A 93 8.71 2.00 3.27
CA ALA A 93 8.80 3.00 2.22
C ALA A 93 9.96 2.71 1.25
N ASN A 94 11.14 2.37 1.76
CA ASN A 94 12.28 1.99 0.92
C ASN A 94 12.02 0.67 0.18
N GLU A 95 11.54 -0.36 0.88
CA GLU A 95 11.22 -1.69 0.31
C GLU A 95 10.25 -1.57 -0.87
N MET A 96 9.20 -0.75 -0.71
CA MET A 96 8.23 -0.54 -1.77
C MET A 96 8.86 0.17 -2.96
N VAL A 97 9.67 1.20 -2.75
CA VAL A 97 10.31 1.94 -3.84
C VAL A 97 11.33 1.10 -4.59
N GLU A 98 12.12 0.28 -3.89
CA GLU A 98 13.05 -0.67 -4.50
C GLU A 98 12.30 -1.70 -5.34
N ARG A 99 11.25 -2.32 -4.78
CA ARG A 99 10.38 -3.25 -5.53
C ARG A 99 9.84 -2.62 -6.80
N ILE A 100 9.31 -1.41 -6.72
CA ILE A 100 8.76 -0.72 -7.90
C ILE A 100 9.84 -0.36 -8.92
N ARG A 101 11.04 0.03 -8.45
CA ARG A 101 12.18 0.29 -9.34
C ARG A 101 12.59 -0.97 -10.12
N ASP A 102 12.58 -2.13 -9.48
CA ASP A 102 12.92 -3.41 -10.12
C ASP A 102 11.87 -3.85 -11.14
N LEU A 103 10.59 -3.57 -10.88
CA LEU A 103 9.49 -3.82 -11.82
C LEU A 103 9.45 -2.82 -13.00
N GLY A 104 10.07 -1.65 -12.83
CA GLY A 104 10.00 -0.57 -13.79
C GLY A 104 8.64 0.15 -13.81
N PRO A 105 8.47 1.10 -14.76
CA PRO A 105 7.27 1.93 -14.85
C PRO A 105 6.00 1.09 -15.06
N THR A 106 4.86 1.63 -14.62
CA THR A 106 3.56 0.97 -14.78
C THR A 106 3.24 0.69 -16.26
N PRO A 107 2.69 -0.49 -16.61
CA PRO A 107 2.26 -0.80 -17.98
C PRO A 107 0.90 -0.19 -18.36
N VAL A 108 0.23 0.48 -17.40
CA VAL A 108 -1.14 0.99 -17.57
C VAL A 108 -1.19 2.29 -18.38
N ARG A 109 -0.05 2.99 -18.54
CA ARG A 109 0.01 4.27 -19.25
C ARG A 109 1.28 4.45 -20.05
#